data_AF-Q7EY04-F1
#
_entry.id   AF-Q7EY04-F1
#
_cell.length_a   1.000
_cell.length_b   1.000
_cell.length_c   1.000
_cell.angle_alpha   90.00
_cell.angle_beta   90.00
_cell.angle_gamma   90.00
#
_symmetry.space_group_name_H-M   'P 1'
#
loop_
_entity.id
_entity.type
_entity.pdbx_description
1 polymer ?
#
loop_
_entity_poly.entity_id
_entity_poly.type
_entity_poly.pdbx_seq_one_letter_code
_entity_poly.pdbx_strand_id
1 'polypeptide(L)'
;MHHRLASLAVSPSSPRHATPRRATPRHAEKPRSSKPLAAARASPAHHPRRAAMQVFHGAQFVRLRNLWEETYITADEDGRSVYHYDPGRRPSHEAIWAVQLAVAGEPPTQYVLLRGAYGRYLGAPDAVERRWPLSCCCPAPVVGQRDFDQPVVDAIMWRAVRRTGHVVCLHDKSGRYLRGKLMSTLVCGGRPSLTVGDGRLSDDEKELRWEVRPVLPSPGRPELPIATEADLAELFVKICFPPRRREIQFVAPDGDGNIVWDSFQYQGRSVQLLRNELENRVGYAITMCVRAGRHGRLTPLLINLPHSRETLHIVALRRNSEADHRLTFPDPDAS
;
A
#
# COMPACT_ATOMS: atom_id res chain seq x y z
N MET A 1 -61.51 6.29 -12.39
CA MET A 1 -62.61 6.32 -11.40
C MET A 1 -62.21 7.28 -10.28
N HIS A 2 -63.00 8.34 -10.07
CA HIS A 2 -62.76 9.36 -9.04
C HIS A 2 -63.53 9.00 -7.75
N HIS A 3 -62.84 8.95 -6.62
CA HIS A 3 -63.41 9.01 -5.26
C HIS A 3 -62.79 10.25 -4.59
N ARG A 4 -63.48 11.39 -4.52
CA ARG A 4 -64.41 11.86 -3.45
C ARG A 4 -63.84 11.83 -2.03
N LEU A 5 -63.32 13.01 -1.64
CA LEU A 5 -63.67 13.84 -0.47
C LEU A 5 -64.26 13.16 0.78
N ALA A 6 -63.59 13.37 1.92
CA ALA A 6 -64.22 13.54 3.22
C ALA A 6 -63.75 14.87 3.83
N SER A 7 -64.72 15.74 4.07
CA SER A 7 -64.64 17.03 4.75
C SER A 7 -65.52 16.94 6.00
N LEU A 8 -64.98 17.29 7.16
CA LEU A 8 -65.64 17.52 8.46
C LEU A 8 -64.61 18.32 9.29
N ALA A 9 -64.88 19.39 10.02
CA ALA A 9 -66.07 20.19 10.26
C ALA A 9 -65.59 21.58 10.74
N VAL A 10 -66.42 22.59 10.51
CA VAL A 10 -66.26 24.00 10.89
C VAL A 10 -66.91 24.25 12.26
N SER A 11 -66.53 25.36 12.90
CA SER A 11 -67.38 26.35 13.63
C SER A 11 -67.04 26.62 15.12
N PRO A 12 -67.51 27.72 15.74
CA PRO A 12 -66.65 28.86 16.15
C PRO A 12 -66.90 29.36 17.60
N SER A 13 -66.14 30.37 18.06
CA SER A 13 -66.67 31.57 18.78
C SER A 13 -65.56 32.40 19.49
N SER A 14 -65.26 33.57 18.93
CA SER A 14 -65.39 34.94 19.47
C SER A 14 -64.93 35.37 20.90
N PRO A 15 -64.72 36.70 21.12
CA PRO A 15 -63.50 37.26 21.74
C PRO A 15 -63.73 37.91 23.12
N ARG A 16 -62.64 38.37 23.78
CA ARG A 16 -62.61 39.64 24.54
C ARG A 16 -61.21 40.02 25.08
N HIS A 17 -60.94 41.33 25.01
CA HIS A 17 -59.98 42.17 25.75
C HIS A 17 -58.50 42.30 25.31
N ALA A 18 -58.26 43.38 24.54
CA ALA A 18 -57.13 44.31 24.69
C ALA A 18 -57.32 45.14 25.98
N THR A 19 -56.31 45.62 26.73
CA THR A 19 -55.17 46.55 26.47
C THR A 19 -54.20 46.56 27.71
N PRO A 20 -53.19 47.45 27.88
CA PRO A 20 -51.89 47.52 27.20
C PRO A 20 -50.63 47.58 28.13
N ARG A 21 -49.45 47.47 27.49
CA ARG A 21 -48.13 48.10 27.80
C ARG A 21 -47.51 47.97 29.21
N ARG A 22 -46.37 47.26 29.26
CA ARG A 22 -45.18 47.69 30.02
C ARG A 22 -43.92 47.35 29.21
N ALA A 23 -43.23 48.37 28.73
CA ALA A 23 -41.92 48.25 28.08
C ALA A 23 -40.85 48.15 29.17
N THR A 24 -40.07 47.07 29.18
CA THR A 24 -38.85 46.95 30.00
C THR A 24 -37.61 47.19 29.15
N PRO A 25 -36.56 47.85 29.69
CA PRO A 25 -35.50 48.45 28.89
C PRO A 25 -34.47 47.41 28.43
N ARG A 26 -33.90 47.67 27.25
CA ARG A 26 -32.78 46.93 26.66
C ARG A 26 -31.56 46.99 27.59
N HIS A 27 -31.00 45.82 27.89
CA HIS A 27 -29.70 45.68 28.54
C HIS A 27 -28.63 46.43 27.74
N ALA A 28 -28.00 47.41 28.39
CA ALA A 28 -26.85 48.12 27.88
C ALA A 28 -25.64 47.17 27.79
N GLU A 29 -25.11 47.02 26.59
CA GLU A 29 -23.91 46.25 26.28
C GLU A 29 -22.68 46.97 26.86
N LYS A 30 -21.94 46.30 27.75
CA LYS A 30 -20.70 46.85 28.35
C LYS A 30 -19.57 46.88 27.30
N PRO A 31 -18.72 47.92 27.26
CA PRO A 31 -17.74 48.10 26.19
C PRO A 31 -16.61 47.06 26.25
N ARG A 32 -16.32 46.43 25.11
CA ARG A 32 -15.15 45.55 24.93
C ARG A 32 -13.88 46.39 25.05
N SER A 33 -13.10 46.12 26.10
CA SER A 33 -11.74 46.65 26.27
C SER A 33 -10.83 46.08 25.20
N SER A 34 -10.44 46.93 24.26
CA SER A 34 -9.41 46.67 23.25
C SER A 34 -8.03 47.00 23.85
N LYS A 35 -7.36 46.01 24.42
CA LYS A 35 -5.89 46.05 24.56
C LYS A 35 -5.28 45.07 23.56
N PRO A 36 -4.34 45.52 22.70
CA PRO A 36 -3.81 44.72 21.61
C PRO A 36 -2.92 43.61 22.18
N LEU A 37 -3.28 42.37 21.85
CA LEU A 37 -2.47 41.20 22.12
C LEU A 37 -1.16 41.36 21.34
N ALA A 38 -0.08 41.63 22.06
CA ALA A 38 1.28 41.71 21.52
C ALA A 38 1.54 40.53 20.59
N ALA A 39 2.10 40.84 19.43
CA ALA A 39 2.43 39.89 18.37
C ALA A 39 3.16 38.66 18.94
N ALA A 40 2.39 37.61 19.20
CA ALA A 40 2.92 36.29 19.48
C ALA A 40 3.70 35.91 18.22
N ARG A 41 5.03 35.96 18.31
CA ARG A 41 5.97 35.51 17.29
C ARG A 41 5.45 34.17 16.78
N ALA A 42 5.03 34.14 15.52
CA ALA A 42 4.58 32.93 14.88
C ALA A 42 5.69 31.88 15.00
N SER A 43 5.53 30.95 15.93
CA SER A 43 6.38 29.76 15.96
C SER A 43 6.21 29.10 14.59
N PRO A 44 7.31 28.66 13.95
CA PRO A 44 7.26 28.18 12.57
C PRO A 44 6.21 27.08 12.50
N ALA A 45 5.22 27.26 11.62
CA ALA A 45 4.05 26.40 11.50
C ALA A 45 4.50 24.94 11.58
N HIS A 46 4.20 24.28 12.70
CA HIS A 46 4.45 22.86 12.84
C HIS A 46 3.55 22.18 11.81
N HIS A 47 4.08 21.75 10.68
CA HIS A 47 3.29 21.10 9.65
C HIS A 47 3.06 19.66 10.11
N PRO A 48 1.89 19.28 10.68
CA PRO A 48 1.69 17.95 11.25
C PRO A 48 1.91 16.84 10.21
N ARG A 49 1.72 17.15 8.91
CA ARG A 49 2.01 16.25 7.79
C ARG A 49 3.51 16.00 7.58
N ARG A 50 4.38 17.01 7.74
CA ARG A 50 5.84 16.82 7.66
C ARG A 50 6.33 15.97 8.84
N ALA A 51 5.78 16.19 10.03
CA ALA A 51 6.07 15.37 11.20
C ALA A 51 5.59 13.93 11.04
N ALA A 52 4.54 13.68 10.24
CA ALA A 52 4.05 12.33 9.96
C ALA A 52 4.99 11.53 9.05
N MET A 53 5.55 12.16 8.00
CA MET A 53 6.49 11.50 7.08
C MET A 53 7.81 11.05 7.74
N GLN A 54 8.20 11.66 8.87
CA GLN A 54 9.44 11.34 9.58
C GLN A 54 9.51 9.87 10.04
N VAL A 55 8.39 9.16 10.17
CA VAL A 55 8.37 7.73 10.54
C VAL A 55 9.08 6.83 9.51
N PHE A 56 9.24 7.30 8.28
CA PHE A 56 9.96 6.59 7.22
C PHE A 56 11.40 7.08 7.01
N HIS A 57 11.83 8.14 7.70
CA HIS A 57 13.19 8.66 7.55
C HIS A 57 14.20 7.69 8.18
N GLY A 58 15.22 7.29 7.41
CA GLY A 58 16.26 6.36 7.86
C GLY A 58 15.85 4.88 7.82
N ALA A 59 14.57 4.56 7.67
CA ALA A 59 14.12 3.19 7.49
C ALA A 59 14.41 2.72 6.06
N GLN A 60 15.13 1.60 5.91
CA GLN A 60 15.35 0.95 4.61
C GLN A 60 14.23 -0.03 4.28
N PHE A 61 13.72 -0.72 5.29
CA PHE A 61 12.63 -1.68 5.20
C PHE A 61 11.64 -1.43 6.33
N VAL A 62 10.36 -1.70 6.08
CA VAL A 62 9.30 -1.58 7.07
C VAL A 62 8.27 -2.69 6.93
N ARG A 63 7.58 -2.98 8.03
CA ARG A 63 6.27 -3.61 8.05
C ARG A 63 5.21 -2.57 8.40
N LEU A 64 4.03 -2.71 7.82
CA LEU A 64 2.87 -1.88 8.12
C LEU A 64 1.86 -2.74 8.86
N ARG A 65 1.73 -2.50 10.17
CA ARG A 65 0.87 -3.28 11.07
C ARG A 65 -0.45 -2.56 11.32
N ASN A 66 -1.58 -3.24 11.16
CA ASN A 66 -2.83 -2.79 11.74
C ASN A 66 -2.82 -3.13 13.24
N LEU A 67 -2.90 -2.12 14.11
CA LEU A 67 -2.80 -2.33 15.56
C LEU A 67 -3.98 -3.08 16.17
N TRP A 68 -5.18 -2.95 15.60
CA TRP A 68 -6.38 -3.57 16.18
C TRP A 68 -6.52 -5.03 15.79
N GLU A 69 -6.11 -5.35 14.58
CA GLU A 69 -6.22 -6.71 14.06
C GLU A 69 -4.91 -7.49 14.18
N GLU A 70 -3.83 -6.83 14.57
CA GLU A 70 -2.47 -7.37 14.62
C GLU A 70 -1.99 -7.93 13.27
N THR A 71 -2.59 -7.48 12.17
CA THR A 71 -2.28 -7.92 10.79
C THR A 71 -1.21 -7.07 10.14
N TYR A 72 -0.54 -7.61 9.12
CA TYR A 72 0.47 -6.90 8.34
C TYR A 72 0.12 -6.85 6.86
N ILE A 73 0.36 -5.69 6.23
CA ILE A 73 0.24 -5.53 4.78
C ILE A 73 1.25 -6.44 4.08
N THR A 74 0.73 -7.33 3.23
CA THR A 74 1.47 -8.42 2.60
C THR A 74 1.22 -8.46 1.10
N ALA A 75 2.30 -8.53 0.32
CA ALA A 75 2.26 -8.72 -1.13
C ALA A 75 1.80 -10.15 -1.44
N ASP A 76 0.70 -10.29 -2.18
CA ASP A 76 0.17 -11.61 -2.48
C ASP A 76 1.03 -12.38 -3.48
N GLU A 77 0.96 -13.70 -3.35
CA GLU A 77 1.62 -14.64 -4.24
C GLU A 77 1.10 -14.54 -5.67
N ASP A 78 -0.09 -14.01 -5.97
CA ASP A 78 -0.52 -13.77 -7.34
C ASP A 78 0.35 -12.74 -8.10
N GLY A 79 1.16 -11.96 -7.38
CA GLY A 79 2.01 -10.89 -7.90
C GLY A 79 1.28 -9.58 -8.23
N ARG A 80 -0.01 -9.45 -7.92
CA ARG A 80 -0.84 -8.26 -8.23
C ARG A 80 -1.71 -7.79 -7.08
N SER A 81 -2.17 -8.67 -6.21
CA SER A 81 -3.01 -8.33 -5.06
C SER A 81 -2.16 -8.00 -3.84
N VAL A 82 -2.76 -7.25 -2.92
CA VAL A 82 -2.18 -6.96 -1.60
C VAL A 82 -3.27 -7.17 -0.55
N TYR A 83 -2.91 -7.89 0.50
CA TYR A 83 -3.80 -8.21 1.62
C TYR A 83 -3.20 -7.70 2.93
N HIS A 84 -4.00 -7.70 3.99
CA HIS A 84 -3.46 -7.66 5.35
C HIS A 84 -3.99 -8.86 6.12
N TYR A 85 -3.08 -9.63 6.72
CA TYR A 85 -3.44 -10.78 7.55
C TYR A 85 -2.40 -10.95 8.65
N ASP A 86 -2.72 -11.76 9.65
CA ASP A 86 -1.75 -12.17 10.66
C ASP A 86 -0.87 -13.27 10.04
N PRO A 87 0.43 -13.01 9.78
CA PRO A 87 1.33 -14.03 9.25
C PRO A 87 1.51 -15.23 10.19
N GLY A 88 0.93 -15.19 11.39
CA GLY A 88 1.10 -16.20 12.42
C GLY A 88 2.52 -16.14 12.95
N ARG A 89 3.09 -17.31 13.28
CA ARG A 89 4.39 -17.38 13.97
C ARG A 89 5.61 -17.11 13.10
N ARG A 90 5.51 -17.12 11.78
CA ARG A 90 6.68 -16.98 10.89
C ARG A 90 6.64 -15.63 10.19
N PRO A 91 7.54 -14.70 10.55
CA PRO A 91 7.72 -13.49 9.77
C PRO A 91 8.01 -13.84 8.31
N SER A 92 7.34 -13.16 7.38
CA SER A 92 7.44 -13.43 5.94
C SER A 92 8.09 -12.26 5.22
N HIS A 93 8.83 -12.56 4.14
CA HIS A 93 9.41 -11.52 3.29
C HIS A 93 8.33 -10.75 2.53
N GLU A 94 7.20 -11.39 2.23
CA GLU A 94 6.03 -10.82 1.56
C GLU A 94 5.41 -9.66 2.35
N ALA A 95 5.53 -9.66 3.68
CA ALA A 95 5.03 -8.60 4.56
C ALA A 95 6.00 -7.41 4.71
N ILE A 96 7.20 -7.50 4.12
CA ILE A 96 8.25 -6.48 4.23
C ILE A 96 8.26 -5.60 2.98
N TRP A 97 8.30 -4.30 3.20
CA TRP A 97 8.32 -3.29 2.16
C TRP A 97 9.59 -2.45 2.25
N ALA A 98 10.38 -2.44 1.18
CA ALA A 98 11.51 -1.52 1.05
C ALA A 98 10.98 -0.09 0.88
N VAL A 99 11.57 0.85 1.62
CA VAL A 99 11.16 2.25 1.65
C VAL A 99 11.96 3.05 0.64
N GLN A 100 11.25 3.79 -0.21
CA GLN A 100 11.83 4.76 -1.12
C GLN A 100 11.13 6.11 -0.93
N LEU A 101 11.86 7.11 -0.45
CA LEU A 101 11.34 8.47 -0.36
C LEU A 101 11.44 9.18 -1.71
N ALA A 102 10.41 9.92 -2.07
CA ALA A 102 10.35 10.72 -3.29
C ALA A 102 9.77 12.11 -3.00
N VAL A 103 10.12 13.09 -3.83
CA VAL A 103 9.55 14.44 -3.79
C VAL A 103 8.93 14.72 -5.16
N ALA A 104 7.66 15.12 -5.19
CA ALA A 104 6.94 15.36 -6.43
C ALA A 104 5.87 16.46 -6.27
N GLY A 105 5.42 17.00 -7.40
CA GLY A 105 4.35 18.00 -7.49
C GLY A 105 4.78 19.42 -7.13
N GLU A 106 3.84 20.35 -7.27
CA GLU A 106 3.98 21.76 -6.93
C GLU A 106 2.80 22.18 -6.01
N PRO A 107 3.04 22.55 -4.75
CA PRO A 107 4.35 22.69 -4.11
C PRO A 107 5.05 21.33 -3.87
N PRO A 108 6.40 21.31 -3.81
CA PRO A 108 7.18 20.10 -3.58
C PRO A 108 6.70 19.33 -2.35
N THR A 109 6.15 18.14 -2.60
CA THR A 109 5.54 17.31 -1.57
C THR A 109 6.31 16.01 -1.41
N GLN A 110 6.60 15.63 -0.16
CA GLN A 110 7.25 14.35 0.16
C GLN A 110 6.25 13.20 0.11
N TYR A 111 6.68 12.09 -0.52
CA TYR A 111 5.97 10.84 -0.67
C TYR A 111 6.87 9.66 -0.26
N VAL A 112 6.23 8.54 0.05
CA VAL A 112 6.86 7.24 0.24
C VAL A 112 6.33 6.26 -0.81
N LEU A 113 7.26 5.56 -1.44
CA LEU A 113 7.02 4.43 -2.32
C LEU A 113 7.44 3.19 -1.53
N LEU A 114 6.55 2.21 -1.46
CA LEU A 114 6.74 0.98 -0.69
C LEU A 114 6.87 -0.17 -1.66
N ARG A 115 8.03 -0.82 -1.70
CA ARG A 115 8.34 -1.88 -2.68
C ARG A 115 8.39 -3.24 -2.01
N GLY A 116 7.54 -4.17 -2.44
CA GLY A 116 7.42 -5.51 -1.86
C GLY A 116 8.47 -6.49 -2.39
N ALA A 117 8.38 -7.74 -1.92
CA ALA A 117 9.33 -8.81 -2.21
C ALA A 117 9.41 -9.20 -3.70
N TYR A 118 8.33 -9.03 -4.47
CA TYR A 118 8.32 -9.23 -5.93
C TYR A 118 8.85 -8.03 -6.72
N GLY A 119 9.40 -7.02 -6.03
CA GLY A 119 9.94 -5.79 -6.59
C GLY A 119 8.90 -4.78 -7.08
N ARG A 120 7.63 -5.14 -7.03
CA ARG A 120 6.48 -4.28 -7.32
C ARG A 120 6.18 -3.35 -6.16
N TYR A 121 5.47 -2.27 -6.43
CA TYR A 121 5.16 -1.22 -5.47
C TYR A 121 3.73 -1.31 -4.96
N LEU A 122 3.50 -0.98 -3.69
CA LEU A 122 2.17 -0.79 -3.12
C LEU A 122 1.49 0.34 -3.89
N GLY A 123 0.41 0.02 -4.60
CA GLY A 123 -0.25 0.92 -5.52
C GLY A 123 -1.73 1.06 -5.21
N ALA A 124 -2.19 2.29 -5.07
CA ALA A 124 -3.59 2.62 -5.10
C ALA A 124 -4.19 2.26 -6.47
N PRO A 125 -5.49 1.93 -6.53
CA PRO A 125 -6.20 1.83 -7.80
C PRO A 125 -6.24 3.20 -8.47
N ASP A 126 -6.32 3.25 -9.80
CA ASP A 126 -6.40 4.52 -10.51
C ASP A 126 -7.62 5.33 -10.02
N ALA A 127 -7.46 6.65 -9.92
CA ALA A 127 -8.55 7.53 -9.54
C ALA A 127 -9.57 7.57 -10.68
N VAL A 128 -10.55 6.67 -10.66
CA VAL A 128 -11.67 6.75 -11.60
C VAL A 128 -12.50 7.98 -11.20
N GLU A 129 -12.63 8.97 -12.09
CA GLU A 129 -13.44 10.17 -11.88
C GLU A 129 -14.91 9.86 -11.60
N ARG A 130 -15.36 8.65 -11.95
CA ARG A 130 -16.74 8.24 -11.74
C ARG A 130 -16.98 7.95 -10.27
N ARG A 131 -17.72 8.86 -9.65
CA ARG A 131 -18.49 8.65 -8.42
C ARG A 131 -19.18 7.30 -8.54
N TRP A 132 -18.59 6.30 -7.90
CA TRP A 132 -19.07 4.92 -7.96
C TRP A 132 -20.52 4.95 -7.49
N PRO A 133 -21.51 4.48 -8.27
CA PRO A 133 -22.84 4.33 -7.74
C PRO A 133 -22.71 3.44 -6.51
N LEU A 134 -23.30 3.84 -5.38
CA LEU A 134 -23.31 3.12 -4.11
C LEU A 134 -24.13 1.81 -4.20
N SER A 135 -23.94 1.04 -5.28
CA SER A 135 -24.55 -0.25 -5.51
C SER A 135 -23.62 -1.34 -4.97
N CYS A 136 -24.20 -2.23 -4.17
CA CYS A 136 -23.58 -3.39 -3.53
C CYS A 136 -22.82 -4.33 -4.48
N CYS A 137 -23.05 -4.23 -5.79
CA CYS A 137 -22.51 -5.16 -6.79
C CYS A 137 -21.10 -4.81 -7.30
N CYS A 138 -20.53 -3.66 -6.95
CA CYS A 138 -19.26 -3.23 -7.51
C CYS A 138 -18.22 -3.07 -6.40
N PRO A 139 -17.22 -3.98 -6.27
CA PRO A 139 -16.26 -3.97 -5.17
C PRO A 139 -15.50 -2.64 -5.11
N ALA A 140 -15.22 -2.18 -3.89
CA ALA A 140 -14.43 -0.98 -3.67
C ALA A 140 -13.08 -1.09 -4.42
N PRO A 141 -12.50 0.04 -4.89
CA PRO A 141 -11.22 0.02 -5.58
C PRO A 141 -10.14 -0.64 -4.70
N VAL A 142 -9.55 -1.72 -5.19
CA VAL A 142 -8.61 -2.56 -4.46
C VAL A 142 -7.18 -2.06 -4.63
N VAL A 143 -6.44 -2.00 -3.53
CA VAL A 143 -5.01 -1.72 -3.51
C VAL A 143 -4.26 -2.96 -3.99
N GLY A 144 -3.27 -2.76 -4.87
CA GLY A 144 -2.54 -3.84 -5.50
C GLY A 144 -1.05 -3.56 -5.60
N GLN A 145 -0.34 -4.48 -6.23
CA GLN A 145 1.06 -4.38 -6.60
C GLN A 145 1.17 -3.80 -8.01
N ARG A 146 1.89 -2.69 -8.16
CA ARG A 146 2.05 -1.97 -9.43
C ARG A 146 3.52 -1.90 -9.87
N ASP A 147 3.71 -1.84 -11.18
CA ASP A 147 5.00 -1.63 -11.81
C ASP A 147 5.36 -0.14 -11.81
N PHE A 148 6.66 0.18 -11.82
CA PHE A 148 7.14 1.55 -11.92
C PHE A 148 7.60 1.83 -13.37
N ASP A 149 6.64 1.91 -14.30
CA ASP A 149 6.91 1.98 -15.75
C ASP A 149 7.15 3.39 -16.30
N GLN A 150 6.72 4.40 -15.55
CA GLN A 150 6.83 5.82 -15.90
C GLN A 150 7.64 6.55 -14.83
N PRO A 151 8.29 7.69 -15.13
CA PRO A 151 9.10 8.42 -14.15
C PRO A 151 8.27 8.96 -12.98
N VAL A 152 6.98 9.21 -13.19
CA VAL A 152 6.02 9.63 -12.17
C VAL A 152 4.80 8.73 -12.27
N VAL A 153 4.55 7.92 -11.25
CA VAL A 153 3.36 7.05 -11.16
C VAL A 153 2.58 7.45 -9.91
N ASP A 154 1.51 8.21 -10.09
CA ASP A 154 0.73 8.77 -8.98
C ASP A 154 0.12 7.70 -8.07
N ALA A 155 -0.25 6.55 -8.67
CA ALA A 155 -0.85 5.42 -7.98
C ALA A 155 0.07 4.78 -6.92
N ILE A 156 1.39 4.89 -7.04
CA ILE A 156 2.33 4.28 -6.07
C ILE A 156 2.87 5.30 -5.04
N MET A 157 2.39 6.54 -5.09
CA MET A 157 2.84 7.61 -4.21
C MET A 157 1.92 7.72 -2.99
N TRP A 158 2.47 7.36 -1.82
CA TRP A 158 1.77 7.45 -0.54
C TRP A 158 2.31 8.57 0.33
N ARG A 159 1.47 9.09 1.23
CA ARG A 159 1.84 10.07 2.25
C ARG A 159 1.34 9.65 3.62
N ALA A 160 2.22 9.67 4.61
CA ALA A 160 1.83 9.59 6.00
C ALA A 160 1.19 10.90 6.47
N VAL A 161 0.07 10.77 7.17
CA VAL A 161 -0.68 11.83 7.82
C VAL A 161 -1.22 11.37 9.18
N ARG A 162 -1.75 12.32 9.97
CA ARG A 162 -2.42 12.07 11.27
C ARG A 162 -1.59 11.17 12.20
N ARG A 163 -0.34 11.56 12.47
CA ARG A 163 0.59 10.76 13.28
C ARG A 163 0.25 10.79 14.76
N THR A 164 0.27 9.62 15.39
CA THR A 164 0.34 9.44 16.85
C THR A 164 1.43 8.42 17.16
N GLY A 165 2.60 8.88 17.65
CA GLY A 165 3.75 7.98 17.83
C GLY A 165 4.27 7.45 16.49
N HIS A 166 4.35 6.12 16.35
CA HIS A 166 4.71 5.40 15.12
C HIS A 166 3.50 5.01 14.25
N VAL A 167 2.30 5.40 14.68
CA VAL A 167 1.04 5.12 13.98
C VAL A 167 0.70 6.28 13.06
N VAL A 168 0.42 5.97 11.79
CA VAL A 168 0.05 6.95 10.77
C VAL A 168 -1.17 6.46 9.99
N CYS A 169 -1.88 7.41 9.39
CA CYS A 169 -2.75 7.11 8.26
C CYS A 169 -1.96 7.32 6.97
N LEU A 170 -2.09 6.43 6.00
CA LEU A 170 -1.51 6.63 4.67
C LEU A 170 -2.60 7.11 3.72
N HIS A 171 -2.30 8.10 2.88
CA HIS A 171 -3.17 8.45 1.76
C HIS A 171 -2.38 8.51 0.46
N ASP A 172 -3.03 8.15 -0.63
CA ASP A 172 -2.46 8.25 -1.97
C ASP A 172 -2.34 9.72 -2.41
N LYS A 173 -1.75 9.95 -3.58
CA LYS A 173 -1.60 11.30 -4.15
C LYS A 173 -2.94 12.01 -4.35
N SER A 174 -4.02 11.27 -4.61
CA SER A 174 -5.39 11.79 -4.75
C SER A 174 -6.05 12.16 -3.42
N GLY A 175 -5.42 11.88 -2.28
CA GLY A 175 -5.97 12.18 -0.95
C GLY A 175 -6.82 11.07 -0.35
N ARG A 176 -6.90 9.90 -0.99
CA ARG A 176 -7.68 8.75 -0.51
C ARG A 176 -6.85 7.93 0.47
N TYR A 177 -7.44 7.61 1.62
CA TYR A 177 -6.79 6.88 2.69
C TYR A 177 -6.72 5.39 2.39
N LEU A 178 -5.58 4.77 2.71
CA LEU A 178 -5.39 3.32 2.73
C LEU A 178 -6.17 2.71 3.89
N ARG A 179 -7.04 1.75 3.58
CA ARG A 179 -7.92 1.10 4.54
C ARG A 179 -7.78 -0.42 4.51
N GLY A 180 -7.73 -1.03 5.68
CA GLY A 180 -7.85 -2.47 5.85
C GLY A 180 -9.30 -2.82 6.14
N LYS A 181 -9.98 -3.50 5.20
CA LYS A 181 -11.33 -3.98 5.44
C LYS A 181 -11.26 -5.43 5.88
N LEU A 182 -11.60 -5.69 7.14
CA LEU A 182 -11.87 -7.04 7.59
C LEU A 182 -13.12 -7.57 6.87
N MET A 183 -12.95 -8.54 5.97
CA MET A 183 -14.10 -9.37 5.62
C MET A 183 -14.44 -10.12 6.91
N SER A 184 -15.64 -9.91 7.48
CA SER A 184 -16.05 -10.72 8.62
C SER A 184 -15.84 -12.18 8.21
N THR A 185 -15.13 -12.92 9.05
CA THR A 185 -14.59 -14.26 8.78
C THR A 185 -15.66 -15.32 8.50
N LEU A 186 -16.92 -14.90 8.30
CA LEU A 186 -18.11 -15.74 8.23
C LEU A 186 -18.62 -16.00 6.81
N VAL A 187 -18.21 -15.28 5.75
CA VAL A 187 -18.91 -15.44 4.44
C VAL A 187 -18.05 -15.88 3.27
N CYS A 188 -16.74 -15.64 3.22
CA CYS A 188 -15.87 -16.24 2.20
C CYS A 188 -14.46 -16.31 2.78
N GLY A 189 -13.80 -17.47 2.73
CA GLY A 189 -12.41 -17.66 3.19
C GLY A 189 -11.34 -16.91 2.36
N GLY A 190 -11.66 -15.70 1.89
CA GLY A 190 -10.74 -14.80 1.22
C GLY A 190 -9.87 -14.04 2.20
N ARG A 191 -8.67 -13.66 1.77
CA ARG A 191 -7.75 -12.80 2.52
C ARG A 191 -8.32 -11.36 2.58
N PRO A 192 -8.22 -10.64 3.70
CA PRO A 192 -8.72 -9.27 3.81
C PRO A 192 -8.06 -8.35 2.78
N SER A 193 -8.87 -7.73 1.92
CA SER A 193 -8.38 -6.87 0.85
C SER A 193 -8.22 -5.43 1.33
N LEU A 194 -7.13 -4.80 0.90
CA LEU A 194 -6.91 -3.37 1.11
C LEU A 194 -7.70 -2.53 0.10
N THR A 195 -8.24 -1.40 0.56
CA THR A 195 -9.02 -0.47 -0.27
C THR A 195 -8.57 0.96 -0.06
N VAL A 196 -9.01 1.87 -0.94
CA VAL A 196 -8.84 3.32 -0.75
C VAL A 196 -10.18 4.04 -0.60
N GLY A 197 -10.25 5.04 0.30
CA GLY A 197 -11.49 5.78 0.62
C GLY A 197 -11.27 7.24 1.00
N ASP A 198 -12.34 8.02 1.20
CA ASP A 198 -12.27 9.46 1.49
C ASP A 198 -11.92 9.80 2.96
N GLY A 199 -11.84 8.80 3.83
CA GLY A 199 -11.50 8.97 5.25
C GLY A 199 -12.61 9.63 6.07
N ARG A 200 -13.88 9.55 5.63
CA ARG A 200 -15.06 10.09 6.34
C ARG A 200 -15.77 9.04 7.21
N LEU A 201 -16.54 9.57 8.18
CA LEU A 201 -17.27 9.01 9.34
C LEU A 201 -17.80 7.56 9.34
N SER A 202 -17.84 6.84 8.23
CA SER A 202 -18.13 5.39 8.22
C SER A 202 -16.88 4.52 8.33
N ASP A 203 -15.70 5.09 8.11
CA ASP A 203 -14.43 4.40 8.26
C ASP A 203 -14.14 4.26 9.76
N ASP A 204 -14.26 3.03 10.30
CA ASP A 204 -13.76 2.73 11.64
C ASP A 204 -12.31 3.20 11.69
N GLU A 205 -11.98 4.11 12.62
CA GLU A 205 -10.63 4.70 12.71
C GLU A 205 -9.53 3.62 12.76
N LYS A 206 -9.91 2.43 13.25
CA LYS A 206 -9.12 1.20 13.32
C LYS A 206 -8.64 0.70 11.95
N GLU A 207 -9.44 0.86 10.90
CA GLU A 207 -9.11 0.41 9.54
C GLU A 207 -8.06 1.31 8.86
N LEU A 208 -7.90 2.55 9.34
CA LEU A 208 -7.05 3.58 8.74
C LEU A 208 -5.66 3.69 9.39
N ARG A 209 -5.48 3.13 10.59
CA ARG A 209 -4.29 3.32 11.41
C ARG A 209 -3.28 2.20 11.19
N TRP A 210 -2.12 2.58 10.65
CA TRP A 210 -1.01 1.70 10.35
C TRP A 210 0.20 2.08 11.21
N GLU A 211 0.66 1.15 12.03
CA GLU A 211 1.94 1.27 12.73
C GLU A 211 3.09 0.92 11.79
N VAL A 212 4.02 1.86 11.63
CA VAL A 212 5.23 1.67 10.83
C VAL A 212 6.29 1.04 11.72
N ARG A 213 6.62 -0.22 11.45
CA ARG A 213 7.66 -0.99 12.14
C ARG A 213 8.89 -1.09 11.25
N PRO A 214 10.01 -0.42 11.56
CA PRO A 214 11.26 -0.61 10.83
C PRO A 214 11.70 -2.08 10.88
N VAL A 215 12.28 -2.56 9.78
CA VAL A 215 12.90 -3.88 9.70
C VAL A 215 14.39 -3.67 9.47
N LEU A 216 15.21 -4.34 10.27
CA LEU A 216 16.65 -4.24 10.16
C LEU A 216 17.16 -4.99 8.91
N PRO A 217 18.27 -4.53 8.33
CA PRO A 217 19.00 -5.31 7.35
C PRO A 217 19.49 -6.62 7.95
N SER A 218 19.43 -7.69 7.16
CA SER A 218 20.08 -8.96 7.49
C SER A 218 21.60 -8.77 7.54
N PRO A 219 22.28 -9.31 8.57
CA PRO A 219 23.73 -9.21 8.71
C PRO A 219 24.48 -9.98 7.62
N GLY A 220 23.80 -10.94 6.98
CA GLY A 220 24.34 -11.75 5.90
C GLY A 220 23.33 -11.94 4.76
N ARG A 221 23.75 -12.72 3.78
CA ARG A 221 22.88 -13.12 2.66
C ARG A 221 21.87 -14.17 3.16
N PRO A 222 20.56 -13.95 2.99
CA PRO A 222 19.55 -14.94 3.33
C PRO A 222 19.68 -16.20 2.47
N GLU A 223 19.31 -17.35 3.03
CA GLU A 223 19.14 -18.58 2.28
C GLU A 223 17.85 -18.52 1.45
N LEU A 224 17.90 -19.04 0.22
CA LEU A 224 16.71 -19.13 -0.63
C LEU A 224 15.83 -20.31 -0.18
N PRO A 225 14.49 -20.20 -0.30
CA PRO A 225 13.59 -21.32 -0.08
C PRO A 225 14.03 -22.57 -0.84
N ILE A 226 14.10 -23.69 -0.10
CA ILE A 226 14.45 -24.98 -0.68
C ILE A 226 13.34 -25.39 -1.67
N ALA A 227 13.74 -25.83 -2.85
CA ALA A 227 12.81 -26.43 -3.81
C ALA A 227 12.22 -27.70 -3.19
N THR A 228 10.92 -27.74 -3.00
CA THR A 228 10.20 -28.88 -2.45
C THR A 228 9.91 -29.92 -3.54
N GLU A 229 9.55 -31.14 -3.13
CA GLU A 229 9.07 -32.16 -4.07
C GLU A 229 7.82 -31.69 -4.82
N ALA A 230 6.98 -30.84 -4.21
CA ALA A 230 5.85 -30.21 -4.89
C ALA A 230 6.28 -29.23 -6.00
N ASP A 231 7.35 -28.45 -5.77
CA ASP A 231 7.93 -27.57 -6.79
C ASP A 231 8.48 -28.37 -7.97
N LEU A 232 9.03 -29.57 -7.71
CA LEU A 232 9.46 -30.51 -8.73
C LEU A 232 8.26 -31.22 -9.38
N ALA A 233 7.23 -31.58 -8.62
CA ALA A 233 6.04 -32.27 -9.11
C ALA A 233 5.16 -31.36 -10.00
N GLU A 234 5.14 -30.04 -9.76
CA GLU A 234 4.56 -29.06 -10.70
C GLU A 234 5.22 -29.14 -12.09
N LEU A 235 6.46 -29.65 -12.19
CA LEU A 235 7.11 -29.94 -13.46
C LEU A 235 6.48 -31.16 -14.17
N PHE A 236 6.00 -32.15 -13.40
CA PHE A 236 5.61 -33.48 -13.88
C PHE A 236 4.08 -33.71 -13.96
N VAL A 237 3.24 -33.02 -13.18
CA VAL A 237 1.78 -33.22 -13.17
C VAL A 237 1.12 -32.49 -14.36
N LYS A 238 1.18 -33.12 -15.53
CA LYS A 238 0.66 -32.59 -16.81
C LYS A 238 -0.86 -32.60 -16.97
N ILE A 239 -1.60 -33.37 -16.15
CA ILE A 239 -2.93 -33.87 -16.56
C ILE A 239 -4.08 -32.89 -16.24
N CYS A 240 -4.03 -32.15 -15.12
CA CYS A 240 -5.17 -31.31 -14.70
C CYS A 240 -4.86 -29.80 -14.65
N PHE A 241 -3.59 -29.41 -14.61
CA PHE A 241 -3.17 -28.02 -14.64
C PHE A 241 -1.98 -27.92 -15.60
N PRO A 242 -2.14 -27.43 -16.85
CA PRO A 242 -1.00 -27.24 -17.73
C PRO A 242 0.01 -26.37 -16.99
N PRO A 243 1.29 -26.80 -16.92
CA PRO A 243 2.27 -26.11 -16.11
C PRO A 243 2.31 -24.62 -16.45
N ARG A 244 2.26 -23.76 -15.43
CA ARG A 244 2.32 -22.31 -15.65
C ARG A 244 3.71 -21.94 -16.14
N ARG A 245 3.81 -21.71 -17.45
CA ARG A 245 4.98 -21.14 -18.10
C ARG A 245 4.90 -19.62 -18.06
N ARG A 246 6.05 -18.99 -17.86
CA ARG A 246 6.26 -17.55 -18.00
C ARG A 246 7.56 -17.32 -18.75
N GLU A 247 7.65 -16.17 -19.39
CA GLU A 247 8.91 -15.69 -19.94
C GLU A 247 9.76 -15.08 -18.82
N ILE A 248 11.04 -15.43 -18.78
CA ILE A 248 12.05 -14.73 -17.99
C ILE A 248 12.88 -13.94 -18.98
N GLN A 249 12.82 -12.62 -18.88
CA GLN A 249 13.77 -11.73 -19.55
C GLN A 249 14.86 -11.39 -18.55
N PHE A 250 16.10 -11.72 -18.87
CA PHE A 250 17.21 -11.47 -17.97
C PHE A 250 18.33 -10.71 -18.65
N VAL A 251 19.11 -10.00 -17.84
CA VAL A 251 20.38 -9.44 -18.25
C VAL A 251 21.41 -9.74 -17.18
N ALA A 252 22.59 -10.15 -17.63
CA ALA A 252 23.76 -10.34 -16.81
C ALA A 252 24.81 -9.35 -17.31
N PRO A 253 24.96 -8.18 -16.66
CA PRO A 253 25.94 -7.19 -17.10
C PRO A 253 27.32 -7.83 -17.13
N ASP A 254 27.94 -7.87 -18.30
CA ASP A 254 29.35 -8.23 -18.41
C ASP A 254 30.23 -7.11 -17.83
N GLY A 255 31.49 -7.43 -17.57
CA GLY A 255 32.46 -6.42 -17.13
C GLY A 255 32.68 -5.30 -18.15
N ASP A 256 32.27 -5.52 -19.40
CA ASP A 256 32.43 -4.61 -20.54
C ASP A 256 31.27 -3.61 -20.68
N GLY A 257 30.25 -3.71 -19.81
CA GLY A 257 29.13 -2.78 -19.75
C GLY A 257 28.05 -2.99 -20.81
N ASN A 258 28.10 -4.08 -21.58
CA ASN A 258 27.07 -4.41 -22.55
C ASN A 258 25.85 -4.99 -21.84
N ILE A 259 24.73 -4.26 -21.92
CA ILE A 259 23.45 -4.69 -21.37
C ILE A 259 22.65 -5.35 -22.50
N VAL A 260 22.89 -6.64 -22.74
CA VAL A 260 22.09 -7.45 -23.67
C VAL A 260 21.05 -8.23 -22.87
N TRP A 261 19.77 -7.99 -23.17
CA TRP A 261 18.68 -8.79 -22.63
C TRP A 261 18.55 -10.09 -23.43
N ASP A 262 18.49 -11.20 -22.71
CA ASP A 262 18.16 -12.52 -23.24
C ASP A 262 16.87 -13.02 -22.58
N SER A 263 16.25 -14.05 -23.14
CA SER A 263 14.98 -14.57 -22.67
C SER A 263 14.86 -16.08 -22.78
N PHE A 264 14.09 -16.68 -21.87
CA PHE A 264 13.71 -18.08 -21.96
C PHE A 264 12.37 -18.34 -21.27
N GLN A 265 11.77 -19.48 -21.60
CA GLN A 265 10.55 -19.93 -20.93
C GLN A 265 10.91 -20.69 -19.67
N TYR A 266 10.37 -20.24 -18.53
CA TYR A 266 10.54 -20.88 -17.24
C TYR A 266 9.22 -21.49 -16.77
N GLN A 267 9.31 -22.70 -16.20
CA GLN A 267 8.19 -23.46 -15.68
C GLN A 267 8.35 -23.65 -14.18
N GLY A 268 7.31 -23.30 -13.42
CA GLY A 268 7.28 -23.44 -11.96
C GLY A 268 7.46 -22.11 -11.21
N ARG A 269 7.75 -22.23 -9.92
CA ARG A 269 7.86 -21.10 -8.98
C ARG A 269 9.17 -21.05 -8.20
N SER A 270 9.95 -22.11 -8.21
CA SER A 270 11.13 -22.22 -7.35
C SER A 270 12.19 -21.17 -7.72
N VAL A 271 12.45 -20.26 -6.79
CA VAL A 271 13.53 -19.27 -6.95
C VAL A 271 14.90 -19.97 -7.03
N GLN A 272 15.07 -21.09 -6.33
CA GLN A 272 16.29 -21.89 -6.35
C GLN A 272 16.53 -22.54 -7.72
N LEU A 273 15.51 -23.17 -8.33
CA LEU A 273 15.64 -23.77 -9.66
C LEU A 273 15.88 -22.71 -10.73
N LEU A 274 15.20 -21.56 -10.64
CA LEU A 274 15.44 -20.43 -11.53
C LEU A 274 16.88 -19.92 -11.42
N ARG A 275 17.42 -19.83 -10.20
CA ARG A 275 18.82 -19.46 -9.97
C ARG A 275 19.76 -20.41 -10.68
N ASN A 276 19.59 -21.72 -10.47
CA ASN A 276 20.46 -22.73 -11.09
C ASN A 276 20.41 -22.67 -12.63
N GLU A 277 19.22 -22.47 -13.20
CA GLU A 277 19.03 -22.31 -14.65
C GLU A 277 19.77 -21.07 -15.19
N LEU A 278 19.68 -19.94 -14.49
CA LEU A 278 20.40 -18.72 -14.86
C LEU A 278 21.92 -18.86 -14.66
N GLU A 279 22.39 -19.52 -13.60
CA GLU A 279 23.81 -19.81 -13.37
C GLU A 279 24.40 -20.68 -14.49
N ASN A 280 23.64 -21.68 -14.96
CA ASN A 280 24.03 -22.51 -16.11
C ASN A 280 24.14 -21.69 -17.40
N ARG A 281 23.22 -20.72 -17.60
CA ARG A 281 23.21 -19.85 -18.80
C ARG A 281 24.34 -18.83 -18.80
N VAL A 282 24.63 -18.23 -17.65
CA VAL A 282 25.66 -17.17 -17.54
C VAL A 282 27.06 -17.72 -17.25
N GLY A 283 27.18 -18.93 -16.72
CA GLY A 283 28.46 -19.61 -16.46
C GLY A 283 29.16 -19.21 -15.15
N TYR A 284 28.48 -18.52 -14.23
CA TYR A 284 29.03 -18.14 -12.92
C TYR A 284 27.93 -17.99 -11.87
N ALA A 285 28.31 -17.99 -10.59
CA ALA A 285 27.38 -17.81 -9.48
C ALA A 285 26.78 -16.40 -9.47
N ILE A 286 25.47 -16.29 -9.25
CA ILE A 286 24.74 -15.01 -9.35
C ILE A 286 23.91 -14.67 -8.11
N THR A 287 23.53 -13.41 -8.06
CA THR A 287 22.42 -12.90 -7.26
C THR A 287 21.33 -12.40 -8.18
N MET A 288 20.12 -12.93 -8.01
CA MET A 288 18.98 -12.53 -8.82
C MET A 288 18.27 -11.34 -8.19
N CYS A 289 18.11 -10.27 -8.98
CA CYS A 289 17.30 -9.13 -8.62
C CYS A 289 16.14 -8.98 -9.60
N VAL A 290 14.90 -8.89 -9.11
CA VAL A 290 13.74 -8.57 -9.94
C VAL A 290 13.61 -7.05 -10.10
N ARG A 291 13.19 -6.62 -11.28
CA ARG A 291 12.91 -5.22 -11.61
C ARG A 291 11.48 -5.07 -12.14
N ALA A 292 10.60 -4.45 -11.36
CA ALA A 292 9.21 -4.21 -11.75
C ALA A 292 9.05 -2.84 -12.44
N GLY A 293 9.06 -2.86 -13.77
CA GLY A 293 8.96 -1.67 -14.62
C GLY A 293 10.28 -0.92 -14.84
N ARG A 294 10.30 -0.03 -15.84
CA ARG A 294 11.54 0.62 -16.33
C ARG A 294 12.25 1.50 -15.31
N HIS A 295 11.50 2.09 -14.38
CA HIS A 295 12.01 2.94 -13.30
C HIS A 295 12.02 2.21 -11.95
N GLY A 296 11.65 0.93 -11.93
CA GLY A 296 11.68 0.10 -10.73
C GLY A 296 13.10 -0.12 -10.23
N ARG A 297 13.29 -0.05 -8.90
CA ARG A 297 14.57 -0.39 -8.27
C ARG A 297 14.77 -1.90 -8.22
N LEU A 298 16.03 -2.34 -8.35
CA LEU A 298 16.43 -3.75 -8.21
C LEU A 298 16.09 -4.29 -6.83
N THR A 299 15.36 -5.41 -6.79
CA THR A 299 14.91 -6.07 -5.56
C THR A 299 15.49 -7.46 -5.50
N PRO A 300 16.30 -7.81 -4.49
CA PRO A 300 16.77 -9.18 -4.33
C PRO A 300 15.59 -10.14 -4.27
N LEU A 301 15.61 -11.17 -5.13
CA LEU A 301 14.56 -12.16 -5.19
C LEU A 301 14.85 -13.25 -4.15
N LEU A 302 14.20 -13.15 -2.99
CA LEU A 302 14.42 -14.00 -1.82
C LEU A 302 13.31 -15.04 -1.59
N ILE A 303 12.23 -14.96 -2.35
CA ILE A 303 11.06 -15.83 -2.23
C ILE A 303 10.73 -16.47 -3.57
N ASN A 304 9.93 -17.53 -3.53
CA ASN A 304 9.41 -18.19 -4.72
C ASN A 304 8.63 -17.22 -5.60
N LEU A 305 8.69 -17.43 -6.92
CA LEU A 305 8.06 -16.57 -7.90
C LEU A 305 6.54 -16.48 -7.69
N PRO A 306 5.93 -15.33 -8.04
CA PRO A 306 4.50 -15.17 -7.92
C PRO A 306 3.77 -16.16 -8.83
N HIS A 307 2.55 -16.56 -8.50
CA HIS A 307 1.64 -17.41 -9.24
C HIS A 307 1.04 -16.70 -10.47
N SER A 308 1.91 -16.11 -11.29
CA SER A 308 1.58 -15.32 -12.48
C SER A 308 2.28 -15.88 -13.72
N ARG A 309 1.69 -15.63 -14.90
CA ARG A 309 2.27 -15.92 -16.22
C ARG A 309 3.00 -14.71 -16.84
N GLU A 310 2.97 -13.57 -16.15
CA GLU A 310 3.61 -12.35 -16.63
C GLU A 310 5.12 -12.54 -16.75
N THR A 311 5.69 -11.86 -17.76
CA THR A 311 7.13 -11.79 -17.97
C THR A 311 7.81 -11.19 -16.74
N LEU A 312 8.84 -11.86 -16.24
CA LEU A 312 9.68 -11.32 -15.16
C LEU A 312 10.98 -10.79 -15.73
N HIS A 313 11.31 -9.56 -15.35
CA HIS A 313 12.60 -8.95 -15.67
C HIS A 313 13.59 -9.17 -14.53
N ILE A 314 14.67 -9.89 -14.80
CA ILE A 314 15.69 -10.26 -13.83
C ILE A 314 17.03 -9.64 -14.22
N VAL A 315 17.69 -9.00 -13.26
CA VAL A 315 19.09 -8.61 -13.37
C VAL A 315 19.91 -9.62 -12.57
N ALA A 316 20.74 -10.39 -13.28
CA ALA A 316 21.66 -11.36 -12.69
C ALA A 316 22.98 -10.66 -12.38
N LEU A 317 23.21 -10.37 -11.10
CA LEU A 317 24.47 -9.77 -10.66
C LEU A 317 25.47 -10.88 -10.38
N ARG A 318 26.70 -10.76 -10.90
CA ARG A 318 27.79 -11.68 -10.53
C ARG A 318 28.01 -11.64 -9.03
N ARG A 319 28.04 -12.81 -8.39
CA ARG A 319 28.24 -12.93 -6.93
C ARG A 319 29.59 -12.32 -6.53
N ASN A 320 29.62 -11.60 -5.42
CA ASN A 320 30.78 -10.86 -4.89
C ASN A 320 31.31 -9.75 -5.82
N SER A 321 30.51 -9.31 -6.80
CA SER A 321 30.82 -8.07 -7.53
C SER A 321 30.51 -6.84 -6.69
N GLU A 322 31.00 -5.67 -7.10
CA GLU A 322 30.66 -4.41 -6.44
C GLU A 322 29.13 -4.16 -6.40
N ALA A 323 28.43 -4.45 -7.49
CA ALA A 323 26.98 -4.33 -7.56
C ALA A 323 26.28 -5.27 -6.57
N ASP A 324 26.80 -6.49 -6.40
CA ASP A 324 26.31 -7.47 -5.44
C ASP A 324 26.51 -7.02 -3.99
N HIS A 325 27.69 -6.46 -3.66
CA HIS A 325 28.00 -5.93 -2.33
C HIS A 325 27.15 -4.73 -1.92
N ARG A 326 26.56 -4.02 -2.89
CA ARG A 326 25.65 -2.88 -2.64
C ARG A 326 24.21 -3.29 -2.35
N LEU A 327 23.87 -4.58 -2.49
CA LEU A 327 22.55 -5.07 -2.14
C LEU A 327 22.35 -5.09 -0.63
N THR A 328 21.16 -4.72 -0.20
CA THR A 328 20.71 -4.86 1.19
C THR A 328 19.56 -5.84 1.22
N PHE A 329 19.59 -6.75 2.19
CA PHE A 329 18.56 -7.78 2.37
C PHE A 329 17.77 -7.47 3.63
N PRO A 330 16.43 -7.54 3.63
CA PRO A 330 15.66 -7.44 4.85
C PRO A 330 15.82 -8.71 5.70
N ASP A 331 15.90 -8.56 7.02
CA ASP A 331 15.82 -9.67 7.96
C ASP A 331 14.35 -9.89 8.37
N PRO A 332 13.71 -11.02 8.01
CA PRO A 332 12.34 -11.28 8.43
C PRO A 332 12.25 -11.49 9.95
N ASP A 333 13.27 -11.98 10.62
CA ASP A 333 13.18 -12.27 12.06
C ASP A 333 13.51 -11.05 12.93
N ALA A 334 14.08 -10.00 12.35
CA ALA A 334 14.32 -8.73 13.04
C ALA A 334 13.02 -7.94 13.28
N SER A 335 12.91 -7.35 14.48
CA SER A 335 11.79 -6.51 14.92
C SER A 335 12.24 -5.19 15.54
#